data_AF-I6YBL7-F1
#
_entry.id   AF-I6YBL7-F1
#
_cell.length_a   1.000
_cell.length_b   1.000
_cell.length_c   1.000
_cell.angle_alpha   90.00
_cell.angle_beta   90.00
_cell.angle_gamma   90.00
#
_symmetry.space_group_name_H-M   'P 1'
#
loop_
_entity.id
_entity.type
_entity.pdbx_description
1 polymer ?
#
loop_
_entity_poly.entity_id
_entity_poly.type
_entity_poly.pdbx_seq_one_letter_code
_entity_poly.pdbx_strand_id
1 'polypeptide(L)'
;MIGLGTKALLIAFSGFSGVAGWASFSAPNWDPKELWRITHDNKFYLSNCFNDPSDKGTHKWTDSNLWIYLIVKGQVSDIKADTELELWAEGWGKRMEKEQAIQPTWYVEKSLQGSVEGDGEPSGFTSTDYELTKWPSPTLFVLGETGGGEENQIFGDTIKCNNKVFGFNDSEDYKNYRLDKVTFKLKNIDGVNAHLKDKYKGHNIYSIEIKTSETTGLGEGIIKWADNFKPIVIV
;
A
#
# COMPACT_ATOMS: atom_id res chain seq x y z
N MET A 1 56.91 33.88 -0.24
CA MET A 1 56.31 32.56 -0.47
C MET A 1 54.84 32.78 -0.77
N ILE A 2 54.47 32.68 -2.05
CA ILE A 2 53.11 32.93 -2.56
C ILE A 2 52.56 31.56 -2.93
N GLY A 3 51.62 31.06 -2.14
CA GLY A 3 50.92 29.80 -2.42
C GLY A 3 49.81 30.04 -3.43
N LEU A 4 50.02 29.59 -4.67
CA LEU A 4 49.01 29.53 -5.72
C LEU A 4 47.94 28.48 -5.32
N GLY A 5 46.72 28.96 -5.08
CA GLY A 5 45.55 28.11 -4.90
C GLY A 5 45.10 27.53 -6.24
N THR A 6 45.15 26.21 -6.38
CA THR A 6 44.61 25.47 -7.51
C THR A 6 43.09 25.37 -7.38
N LYS A 7 42.37 26.17 -8.17
CA LYS A 7 40.94 25.95 -8.44
C LYS A 7 40.82 24.76 -9.40
N ALA A 8 40.38 23.61 -8.88
CA ALA A 8 40.02 22.47 -9.72
C ALA A 8 38.67 22.76 -10.39
N LEU A 9 38.72 23.01 -11.69
CA LEU A 9 37.56 23.15 -12.57
C LEU A 9 37.12 21.74 -12.99
N LEU A 10 36.00 21.24 -12.45
CA LEU A 10 35.39 19.99 -12.93
C LEU A 10 34.55 20.30 -14.17
N ILE A 11 35.11 19.95 -15.33
CA ILE A 11 34.44 19.98 -16.63
C ILE A 11 33.55 18.74 -16.70
N ALA A 12 32.23 18.93 -16.64
CA ALA A 12 31.25 17.88 -16.89
C ALA A 12 31.12 17.67 -18.41
N PHE A 13 31.66 16.55 -18.91
CA PHE A 13 31.35 16.07 -20.24
C PHE A 13 29.97 15.41 -20.24
N SER A 14 29.11 15.93 -21.12
CA SER A 14 27.79 15.43 -21.45
C SER A 14 27.84 14.00 -22.01
N GLY A 15 27.14 13.08 -21.36
CA GLY A 15 26.83 11.75 -21.88
C GLY A 15 25.56 11.26 -21.21
N PHE A 16 24.45 11.32 -21.93
CA PHE A 16 23.16 10.78 -21.50
C PHE A 16 23.27 9.26 -21.33
N SER A 17 23.38 8.81 -20.08
CA SER A 17 23.00 7.46 -19.68
C SER A 17 22.02 7.62 -18.52
N GLY A 18 20.75 7.27 -18.77
CA GLY A 18 19.68 7.33 -17.79
C GLY A 18 19.99 6.39 -16.62
N VAL A 19 20.56 6.95 -15.57
CA VAL A 19 20.55 6.36 -14.24
C VAL A 19 19.28 6.88 -13.57
N ALA A 20 18.20 6.10 -13.61
CA ALA A 20 17.11 6.28 -12.67
C ALA A 20 17.59 5.78 -11.30
N GLY A 21 18.46 6.58 -10.68
CA GLY A 21 19.02 6.36 -9.35
C GLY A 21 18.11 7.02 -8.32
N TRP A 22 17.40 6.17 -7.58
CA TRP A 22 17.09 6.32 -6.15
C TRP A 22 17.15 7.75 -5.60
N ALA A 23 16.00 8.43 -5.56
CA ALA A 23 15.82 9.54 -4.65
C ALA A 23 15.43 8.98 -3.27
N SER A 24 16.42 8.96 -2.38
CA SER A 24 16.28 8.69 -0.95
C SER A 24 15.21 9.56 -0.31
N PHE A 25 14.25 8.93 0.37
CA PHE A 25 13.64 9.51 1.56
C PHE A 25 14.57 9.23 2.74
N SER A 26 14.94 10.28 3.47
CA SER A 26 15.94 10.28 4.52
C SER A 26 15.34 9.93 5.89
N ALA A 27 15.59 8.71 6.37
CA ALA A 27 15.88 8.38 7.77
C ALA A 27 16.54 6.98 7.82
N PRO A 28 17.53 6.73 8.70
CA PRO A 28 18.28 5.48 8.75
C PRO A 28 17.47 4.39 9.46
N ASN A 29 16.54 3.75 8.77
CA ASN A 29 16.07 2.41 9.09
C ASN A 29 16.22 1.56 7.84
N TRP A 30 17.40 0.94 7.70
CA TRP A 30 17.71 -0.05 6.66
C TRP A 30 16.97 -1.38 6.89
N ASP A 31 15.77 -1.31 7.45
CA ASP A 31 14.96 -2.50 7.64
C ASP A 31 14.50 -2.99 6.25
N PRO A 32 14.61 -4.30 5.96
CA PRO A 32 14.06 -4.86 4.74
C PRO A 32 12.59 -4.48 4.57
N LYS A 33 12.10 -4.44 3.33
CA LYS A 33 10.70 -4.07 3.00
C LYS A 33 9.65 -4.94 3.73
N GLU A 34 10.04 -6.14 4.14
CA GLU A 34 9.21 -7.08 4.88
C GLU A 34 9.33 -6.95 6.40
N LEU A 35 10.16 -6.06 6.93
CA LEU A 35 10.39 -5.91 8.36
C LEU A 35 9.82 -4.60 8.90
N TRP A 36 9.08 -4.70 10.00
CA TRP A 36 8.49 -3.57 10.70
C TRP A 36 8.93 -3.54 12.15
N ARG A 37 9.51 -2.43 12.62
CA ARG A 37 9.76 -2.17 14.04
C ARG A 37 8.70 -1.21 14.57
N ILE A 38 7.65 -1.76 15.16
CA ILE A 38 6.44 -1.00 15.49
C ILE A 38 6.66 0.10 16.54
N THR A 39 7.70 -0.06 17.36
CA THR A 39 8.12 0.93 18.38
C THR A 39 8.88 2.12 17.80
N HIS A 40 9.40 1.97 16.57
CA HIS A 40 10.18 3.02 15.89
C HIS A 40 9.35 3.72 14.81
N ASP A 41 8.45 2.99 14.15
CA ASP A 41 7.59 3.50 13.09
C ASP A 41 6.16 2.99 13.31
N ASN A 42 5.18 3.89 13.31
CA ASN A 42 3.77 3.54 13.48
C ASN A 42 3.11 3.09 12.15
N LYS A 43 3.81 3.20 11.01
CA LYS A 43 3.34 2.79 9.68
C LYS A 43 4.24 1.68 9.13
N PHE A 44 3.62 0.66 8.57
CA PHE A 44 4.31 -0.39 7.81
C PHE A 44 3.98 -0.28 6.33
N TYR A 45 4.84 0.40 5.57
CA TYR A 45 4.65 0.62 4.15
C TYR A 45 4.76 -0.67 3.35
N LEU A 46 3.65 -1.02 2.68
CA LEU A 46 3.53 -2.23 1.87
C LEU A 46 3.86 -1.95 0.41
N SER A 47 3.27 -0.90 -0.16
CA SER A 47 3.37 -0.63 -1.59
C SER A 47 3.25 0.85 -1.90
N ASN A 48 3.89 1.25 -2.99
CA ASN A 48 3.58 2.49 -3.69
C ASN A 48 2.75 2.17 -4.93
N CYS A 49 1.65 2.89 -5.07
CA CYS A 49 0.74 2.79 -6.19
C CYS A 49 0.62 4.16 -6.84
N PHE A 50 0.40 4.17 -8.14
CA PHE A 50 0.28 5.38 -8.92
C PHE A 50 -0.90 5.22 -9.87
N ASN A 51 -1.57 6.33 -10.14
CA ASN A 51 -2.63 6.31 -11.15
C ASN A 51 -2.00 6.11 -12.54
N ASP A 52 -2.70 5.39 -13.42
CA ASP A 52 -2.21 5.09 -14.77
C ASP A 52 -2.10 6.39 -15.59
N PRO A 53 -0.88 6.85 -15.92
CA PRO A 53 -0.71 8.09 -16.69
C PRO A 53 -1.21 7.95 -18.14
N SER A 54 -1.48 6.71 -18.59
CA SER A 54 -1.97 6.42 -19.94
C SER A 54 -3.48 6.43 -20.08
N ASP A 55 -4.23 6.71 -19.01
CA ASP A 55 -5.67 6.91 -19.10
C ASP A 55 -5.98 8.01 -20.13
N LYS A 56 -6.87 7.70 -21.08
CA LYS A 56 -7.24 8.56 -22.20
C LYS A 56 -8.50 9.38 -21.93
N GLY A 57 -9.07 9.29 -20.73
CA GLY A 57 -10.17 10.12 -20.28
C GLY A 57 -9.90 11.63 -20.40
N THR A 58 -10.97 12.41 -20.51
CA THR A 58 -10.92 13.89 -20.48
C THR A 58 -10.52 14.42 -19.11
N HIS A 59 -10.91 13.71 -18.05
CA HIS A 59 -10.48 13.95 -16.67
C HIS A 59 -9.37 12.97 -16.32
N LYS A 60 -8.22 13.49 -15.91
CA LYS A 60 -7.06 12.68 -15.57
C LYS A 60 -6.56 13.00 -14.18
N TRP A 61 -6.33 11.94 -13.42
CA TRP A 61 -5.52 12.01 -12.22
C TRP A 61 -4.05 12.07 -12.62
N THR A 62 -3.40 13.18 -12.27
CA THR A 62 -1.97 13.39 -12.49
C THR A 62 -1.25 13.43 -11.15
N ASP A 63 0.02 13.01 -11.17
CA ASP A 63 0.90 13.01 -10.01
C ASP A 63 0.35 12.30 -8.76
N SER A 64 -0.53 11.32 -8.98
CA SER A 64 -1.19 10.61 -7.89
C SER A 64 -0.26 9.53 -7.36
N ASN A 65 0.44 9.83 -6.27
CA ASN A 65 1.25 8.85 -5.54
C ASN A 65 0.50 8.43 -4.30
N LEU A 66 0.24 7.12 -4.22
CA LEU A 66 -0.44 6.49 -3.12
C LEU A 66 0.50 5.55 -2.40
N TRP A 67 0.63 5.70 -1.10
CA TRP A 67 1.34 4.78 -0.23
C TRP A 67 0.31 3.96 0.54
N ILE A 68 0.37 2.64 0.41
CA ILE A 68 -0.47 1.72 1.16
C ILE A 68 0.36 1.16 2.31
N TYR A 69 -0.17 1.22 3.53
CA TYR A 69 0.53 0.76 4.73
C TYR A 69 -0.44 0.13 5.75
N LEU A 70 0.12 -0.61 6.70
CA LEU A 70 -0.60 -1.09 7.88
C LEU A 70 -0.26 -0.22 9.08
N ILE A 71 -1.24 0.00 9.95
CA ILE A 71 -1.06 0.57 11.29
C ILE A 71 -1.73 -0.32 12.33
N VAL A 72 -1.38 -0.13 13.60
CA VAL A 72 -2.14 -0.75 14.70
C VAL A 72 -3.53 -0.15 14.76
N LYS A 73 -4.55 -1.00 14.79
CA LYS A 73 -5.95 -0.56 14.81
C LYS A 73 -6.32 -0.07 16.21
N GLY A 74 -6.76 1.18 16.30
CA GLY A 74 -7.15 1.81 17.56
C GLY A 74 -5.98 2.04 18.52
N GLN A 75 -6.31 2.42 19.75
CA GLN A 75 -5.30 2.57 20.81
C GLN A 75 -5.16 1.26 21.59
N VAL A 76 -3.98 0.64 21.50
CA VAL A 76 -3.63 -0.53 22.30
C VAL A 76 -2.48 -0.20 23.23
N SER A 77 -2.58 -0.67 24.49
CA SER A 77 -1.56 -0.43 25.51
C SER A 77 -0.37 -1.39 25.41
N ASP A 78 -0.57 -2.55 24.77
CA ASP A 78 0.44 -3.59 24.58
C ASP A 78 0.21 -4.29 23.24
N ILE A 79 1.29 -4.49 22.48
CA ILE A 79 1.27 -5.07 21.13
C ILE A 79 1.68 -6.54 21.27
N LYS A 80 0.73 -7.43 20.99
CA LYS A 80 0.87 -8.87 21.21
C LYS A 80 0.24 -9.67 20.06
N ALA A 81 0.29 -10.99 20.17
CA ALA A 81 -0.46 -11.85 19.26
C ALA A 81 -1.96 -11.47 19.26
N ASP A 82 -2.60 -11.59 18.11
CA ASP A 82 -3.98 -11.19 17.81
C ASP A 82 -4.26 -9.68 17.83
N THR A 83 -3.26 -8.81 18.05
CA THR A 83 -3.41 -7.36 17.83
C THR A 83 -3.85 -7.10 16.38
N GLU A 84 -4.96 -6.39 16.24
CA GLU A 84 -5.51 -6.01 14.94
C GLU A 84 -4.72 -4.88 14.31
N LEU A 85 -4.51 -5.01 13.00
CA LEU A 85 -3.95 -3.97 12.16
C LEU A 85 -5.02 -3.49 11.18
N GLU A 86 -4.88 -2.26 10.71
CA GLU A 86 -5.77 -1.66 9.73
C GLU A 86 -4.99 -1.26 8.49
N LEU A 87 -5.59 -1.49 7.32
CA LEU A 87 -5.03 -1.09 6.04
C LEU A 87 -5.40 0.35 5.72
N TRP A 88 -4.39 1.19 5.54
CA TRP A 88 -4.52 2.61 5.26
C TRP A 88 -3.83 2.97 3.95
N ALA A 89 -4.25 4.10 3.40
CA ALA A 89 -3.52 4.74 2.34
C ALA A 89 -3.35 6.23 2.63
N GLU A 90 -2.16 6.74 2.29
CA GLU A 90 -1.86 8.16 2.26
C GLU A 90 -1.34 8.54 0.89
N GLY A 91 -1.73 9.71 0.42
CA GLY A 91 -1.34 10.12 -0.90
C GLY A 91 -1.68 11.54 -1.20
N TRP A 92 -1.15 11.98 -2.33
CA TRP A 92 -1.48 13.26 -2.93
C TRP A 92 -1.86 13.03 -4.37
N GLY A 93 -2.74 13.87 -4.89
CA GLY A 93 -3.17 13.78 -6.28
C GLY A 93 -3.60 15.15 -6.79
N LYS A 94 -3.61 15.28 -8.11
CA LYS A 94 -4.10 16.47 -8.80
C LYS A 94 -4.99 16.04 -9.95
N ARG A 95 -6.21 16.58 -10.01
CA ARG A 95 -7.14 16.28 -11.08
C ARG A 95 -7.08 17.35 -12.15
N MET A 96 -6.81 16.91 -13.38
CA MET A 96 -6.61 17.75 -14.55
C MET A 96 -7.71 17.49 -15.59
N GLU A 97 -8.17 18.54 -16.25
CA GLU A 97 -8.93 18.46 -17.49
C GLU A 97 -8.11 19.14 -18.58
N LYS A 98 -7.69 18.36 -19.60
CA LYS A 98 -6.70 18.77 -20.60
C LYS A 98 -5.41 19.26 -19.91
N GLU A 99 -5.21 20.57 -19.80
CA GLU A 99 -4.04 21.22 -19.19
C GLU A 99 -4.41 22.11 -18.00
N GLN A 100 -5.67 22.10 -17.57
CA GLN A 100 -6.16 22.91 -16.47
C GLN A 100 -6.42 22.06 -15.23
N ALA A 101 -6.01 22.55 -14.06
CA ALA A 101 -6.32 21.90 -12.80
C ALA A 101 -7.80 22.16 -12.47
N ILE A 102 -8.61 21.11 -12.47
CA ILE A 102 -10.00 21.17 -11.99
C ILE A 102 -10.09 20.89 -10.50
N GLN A 103 -9.10 20.17 -9.96
CA GLN A 103 -8.89 20.01 -8.52
C GLN A 103 -7.42 20.28 -8.21
N PRO A 104 -7.11 21.23 -7.30
CA PRO A 104 -5.73 21.51 -6.92
C PRO A 104 -5.12 20.31 -6.21
N THR A 105 -3.79 20.28 -6.10
CA THR A 105 -3.08 19.24 -5.35
C THR A 105 -3.60 19.19 -3.91
N TRP A 106 -4.00 18.01 -3.47
CA TRP A 106 -4.49 17.77 -2.12
C TRP A 106 -3.77 16.55 -1.54
N TYR A 107 -3.82 16.42 -0.23
CA TYR A 107 -3.28 15.29 0.52
C TYR A 107 -4.40 14.67 1.34
N VAL A 108 -4.41 13.34 1.44
CA VAL A 108 -5.33 12.61 2.29
C VAL A 108 -4.65 11.40 2.91
N GLU A 109 -5.21 11.01 4.04
CA GLU A 109 -4.91 9.78 4.75
C GLU A 109 -6.26 9.14 5.11
N LYS A 110 -6.52 7.92 4.64
CA LYS A 110 -7.82 7.25 4.82
C LYS A 110 -7.65 5.75 5.04
N SER A 111 -8.50 5.18 5.89
CA SER A 111 -8.66 3.73 6.01
C SER A 111 -9.26 3.17 4.72
N LEU A 112 -8.66 2.09 4.20
CA LEU A 112 -9.18 1.37 3.05
C LEU A 112 -10.23 0.33 3.45
N GLN A 113 -10.57 0.21 4.72
CA GLN A 113 -11.47 -0.83 5.24
C GLN A 113 -12.86 -0.30 5.63
N GLY A 114 -13.19 0.92 5.18
CA GLY A 114 -14.49 1.54 5.39
C GLY A 114 -15.62 0.86 4.61
N SER A 115 -16.85 1.03 5.12
CA SER A 115 -18.08 0.62 4.45
C SER A 115 -19.02 1.81 4.29
N VAL A 116 -19.77 1.82 3.18
CA VAL A 116 -20.79 2.81 2.89
C VAL A 116 -22.16 2.13 3.00
N GLU A 117 -23.07 2.73 3.74
CA GLU A 117 -24.48 2.35 3.67
C GLU A 117 -25.05 2.92 2.37
N GLY A 118 -25.61 2.05 1.51
CA GLY A 118 -26.11 2.50 0.21
C GLY A 118 -27.34 3.38 0.36
N ASP A 119 -27.28 4.61 -0.15
CA ASP A 119 -28.47 5.43 -0.35
C ASP A 119 -29.36 4.77 -1.42
N GLY A 120 -30.51 4.25 -1.01
CA GLY A 120 -31.55 3.73 -1.91
C GLY A 120 -31.58 2.21 -2.15
N GLU A 121 -30.67 1.46 -1.53
CA GLU A 121 -30.76 -0.01 -1.47
C GLU A 121 -31.64 -0.46 -0.28
N PRO A 122 -32.26 -1.65 -0.32
CA PRO A 122 -33.02 -2.16 0.82
C PRO A 122 -32.15 -2.16 2.09
N SER A 123 -32.72 -1.75 3.22
CA SER A 123 -32.05 -1.70 4.52
C SER A 123 -31.26 -2.99 4.78
N GLY A 124 -29.93 -2.88 4.92
CA GLY A 124 -29.03 -4.02 5.14
C GLY A 124 -27.99 -4.26 4.04
N PHE A 125 -28.06 -3.58 2.90
CA PHE A 125 -26.98 -3.60 1.90
C PHE A 125 -25.84 -2.63 2.28
N THR A 126 -24.71 -3.18 2.71
CA THR A 126 -23.46 -2.44 2.95
C THR A 126 -22.53 -2.60 1.76
N SER A 127 -22.16 -1.50 1.11
CA SER A 127 -21.04 -1.45 0.14
C SER A 127 -19.73 -1.21 0.88
N THR A 128 -18.58 -1.44 0.22
CA THR A 128 -17.28 -0.99 0.74
C THR A 128 -16.94 0.38 0.19
N ASP A 129 -15.98 1.08 0.79
CA ASP A 129 -15.34 2.25 0.16
C ASP A 129 -14.32 1.83 -0.92
N TYR A 130 -13.66 0.68 -0.73
CA TYR A 130 -12.53 0.26 -1.56
C TYR A 130 -12.51 -1.25 -1.85
N GLU A 131 -12.17 -1.59 -3.08
CA GLU A 131 -11.97 -2.96 -3.55
C GLU A 131 -10.56 -3.16 -4.13
N LEU A 132 -10.04 -4.36 -3.94
CA LEU A 132 -8.88 -4.85 -4.67
C LEU A 132 -9.38 -5.67 -5.86
N THR A 133 -9.08 -5.24 -7.08
CA THR A 133 -9.44 -5.96 -8.31
C THR A 133 -8.25 -6.69 -8.89
N LYS A 134 -8.44 -7.98 -9.20
CA LYS A 134 -7.48 -8.83 -9.91
C LYS A 134 -7.84 -8.84 -11.39
N TRP A 135 -6.91 -8.37 -12.23
CA TRP A 135 -7.05 -8.45 -13.69
C TRP A 135 -6.38 -9.73 -14.24
N PRO A 136 -6.99 -10.44 -15.20
CA PRO A 136 -6.50 -11.74 -15.69
C PRO A 136 -5.17 -11.66 -16.46
N SER A 137 -4.93 -10.63 -17.29
CA SER A 137 -3.69 -10.51 -18.05
C SER A 137 -3.40 -9.08 -18.55
N PRO A 138 -2.20 -8.52 -18.29
CA PRO A 138 -1.23 -9.00 -17.30
C PRO A 138 -1.85 -8.99 -15.89
N THR A 139 -1.40 -9.87 -14.98
CA THR A 139 -1.89 -9.86 -13.60
C THR A 139 -1.52 -8.54 -12.93
N LEU A 140 -2.48 -7.63 -12.93
CA LEU A 140 -2.44 -6.31 -12.31
C LEU A 140 -3.38 -6.31 -11.12
N PHE A 141 -2.94 -5.61 -10.08
CA PHE A 141 -3.72 -5.31 -8.91
C PHE A 141 -4.14 -3.86 -9.04
N VAL A 142 -5.45 -3.65 -9.01
CA VAL A 142 -6.04 -2.32 -9.01
C VAL A 142 -6.70 -2.12 -7.67
N LEU A 143 -6.30 -1.07 -6.97
CA LEU A 143 -7.11 -0.53 -5.89
C LEU A 143 -8.12 0.43 -6.53
N GLY A 144 -9.40 0.21 -6.27
CA GLY A 144 -10.49 1.00 -6.83
C GLY A 144 -11.47 1.43 -5.75
N GLU A 145 -12.04 2.62 -5.94
CA GLU A 145 -13.15 3.12 -5.13
C GLU A 145 -14.47 2.59 -5.70
N THR A 146 -15.35 2.15 -4.81
CA THR A 146 -16.63 1.52 -5.17
C THR A 146 -17.81 2.49 -5.18
N GLY A 147 -17.61 3.73 -4.74
CA GLY A 147 -18.60 4.81 -4.82
C GLY A 147 -18.71 5.36 -6.24
N GLY A 148 -19.93 5.42 -6.79
CA GLY A 148 -20.18 6.08 -8.07
C GLY A 148 -20.08 7.61 -7.95
N GLY A 149 -19.61 8.28 -9.01
CA GLY A 149 -19.49 9.73 -9.09
C GLY A 149 -18.03 10.18 -9.13
N GLU A 150 -17.69 10.99 -10.13
CA GLU A 150 -16.33 11.53 -10.30
C GLU A 150 -15.90 12.42 -9.13
N GLU A 151 -16.86 12.97 -8.39
CA GLU A 151 -16.71 13.75 -7.16
C GLU A 151 -16.33 12.92 -5.92
N ASN A 152 -16.53 11.60 -5.98
CA ASN A 152 -16.27 10.67 -4.87
C ASN A 152 -14.93 9.94 -5.01
N GLN A 153 -14.20 10.18 -6.11
CA GLN A 153 -12.87 9.65 -6.32
C GLN A 153 -11.86 10.42 -5.46
N ILE A 154 -11.44 9.80 -4.37
CA ILE A 154 -10.35 10.28 -3.54
C ILE A 154 -9.05 10.02 -4.30
N PHE A 155 -8.69 8.77 -4.60
CA PHE A 155 -7.42 8.44 -5.24
C PHE A 155 -7.54 8.11 -6.74
N GLY A 156 -8.76 7.91 -7.24
CA GLY A 156 -9.07 7.69 -8.66
C GLY A 156 -9.52 6.25 -8.98
N ASP A 157 -10.08 6.06 -10.17
CA ASP A 157 -10.77 4.81 -10.57
C ASP A 157 -9.86 3.59 -10.74
N THR A 158 -8.58 3.80 -11.03
CA THR A 158 -7.65 2.69 -11.31
C THR A 158 -6.26 3.04 -10.82
N ILE A 159 -5.96 2.59 -9.60
CA ILE A 159 -4.66 2.84 -8.98
C ILE A 159 -3.82 1.57 -9.15
N LYS A 160 -2.76 1.66 -9.95
CA LYS A 160 -1.87 0.53 -10.24
C LYS A 160 -0.77 0.45 -9.20
N CYS A 161 -0.66 -0.70 -8.54
CA CYS A 161 0.41 -0.98 -7.60
C CYS A 161 1.53 -1.78 -8.29
N ASN A 162 2.76 -1.25 -8.32
CA ASN A 162 3.90 -1.93 -8.93
C ASN A 162 4.37 -3.14 -8.11
N ASN A 163 4.28 -3.05 -6.79
CA ASN A 163 4.72 -4.11 -5.89
C ASN A 163 3.58 -5.07 -5.57
N LYS A 164 3.77 -6.33 -5.97
CA LYS A 164 2.88 -7.44 -5.62
C LYS A 164 3.13 -7.86 -4.17
N VAL A 165 2.52 -7.17 -3.22
CA VAL A 165 2.53 -7.56 -1.80
C VAL A 165 1.42 -8.55 -1.48
N PHE A 166 0.30 -8.48 -2.21
CA PHE A 166 -0.81 -9.42 -2.10
C PHE A 166 -0.74 -10.47 -3.21
N GLY A 167 -1.24 -11.66 -2.89
CA GLY A 167 -1.51 -12.75 -3.83
C GLY A 167 -2.92 -13.27 -3.61
N PHE A 168 -3.39 -14.10 -4.56
CA PHE A 168 -4.71 -14.72 -4.49
C PHE A 168 -4.61 -16.24 -4.61
N ASN A 169 -5.48 -16.96 -3.90
CA ASN A 169 -5.53 -18.42 -3.92
C ASN A 169 -6.53 -19.00 -4.94
N ASP A 170 -7.09 -18.17 -5.82
CA ASP A 170 -8.19 -18.56 -6.71
C ASP A 170 -7.86 -18.49 -8.21
N SER A 171 -8.81 -18.96 -9.05
CA SER A 171 -8.69 -19.04 -10.51
C SER A 171 -8.32 -17.69 -11.16
N GLU A 172 -7.78 -17.72 -12.37
CA GLU A 172 -7.28 -16.55 -13.11
C GLU A 172 -8.35 -15.52 -13.53
N ASP A 173 -9.60 -15.69 -13.11
CA ASP A 173 -10.71 -14.84 -13.53
C ASP A 173 -10.66 -13.43 -12.90
N TYR A 174 -11.33 -12.50 -13.58
CA TYR A 174 -11.60 -11.16 -13.05
C TYR A 174 -12.41 -11.24 -11.76
N LYS A 175 -11.89 -10.67 -10.68
CA LYS A 175 -12.56 -10.65 -9.37
C LYS A 175 -12.26 -9.38 -8.60
N ASN A 176 -13.26 -8.95 -7.84
CA ASN A 176 -13.19 -7.86 -6.89
C ASN A 176 -13.20 -8.44 -5.46
N TYR A 177 -12.33 -7.90 -4.61
CA TYR A 177 -12.26 -8.26 -3.20
C TYR A 177 -12.47 -7.03 -2.35
N ARG A 178 -13.52 -7.07 -1.53
CA ARG A 178 -13.86 -5.97 -0.64
C ARG A 178 -12.88 -5.88 0.52
N LEU A 179 -12.31 -4.70 0.73
CA LEU A 179 -11.30 -4.49 1.76
C LEU A 179 -11.89 -4.33 3.17
N ASP A 180 -13.18 -3.99 3.28
CA ASP A 180 -13.94 -4.01 4.55
C ASP A 180 -14.11 -5.44 5.12
N LYS A 181 -13.87 -6.47 4.29
CA LYS A 181 -13.94 -7.89 4.67
C LYS A 181 -12.57 -8.52 4.93
N VAL A 182 -11.50 -7.74 4.83
CA VAL A 182 -10.14 -8.20 5.12
C VAL A 182 -9.80 -7.87 6.57
N THR A 183 -9.07 -8.72 7.25
CA THR A 183 -8.58 -8.45 8.60
C THR A 183 -7.11 -8.84 8.68
N PHE A 184 -6.31 -7.94 9.25
CA PHE A 184 -4.89 -8.16 9.50
C PHE A 184 -4.67 -8.33 11.00
N LYS A 185 -3.97 -9.39 11.39
CA LYS A 185 -3.65 -9.68 12.80
C LYS A 185 -2.20 -10.09 12.98
N LEU A 186 -1.61 -9.66 14.09
CA LEU A 186 -0.31 -10.19 14.51
C LEU A 186 -0.47 -11.66 14.91
N LYS A 187 0.44 -12.52 14.45
CA LYS A 187 0.46 -13.94 14.76
C LYS A 187 1.82 -14.33 15.29
N ASN A 188 1.83 -15.22 16.29
CA ASN A 188 3.08 -15.78 16.80
C ASN A 188 3.86 -16.46 15.69
N ILE A 189 5.16 -16.20 15.67
CA ILE A 189 6.09 -16.90 14.80
C ILE A 189 6.45 -18.25 15.45
N ASP A 190 5.85 -19.33 14.95
CA ASP A 190 6.10 -20.69 15.41
C ASP A 190 6.93 -21.52 14.42
N GLY A 191 7.82 -22.37 14.95
CA GLY A 191 8.57 -23.39 14.21
C GLY A 191 9.62 -22.87 13.22
N VAL A 192 9.21 -22.54 12.00
CA VAL A 192 10.05 -22.40 10.79
C VAL A 192 11.01 -21.18 10.84
N ASN A 193 10.70 -20.23 11.70
CA ASN A 193 11.41 -18.95 11.80
C ASN A 193 12.17 -18.82 13.14
N ALA A 194 12.53 -19.94 13.79
CA ALA A 194 13.32 -19.95 15.03
C ALA A 194 14.61 -19.12 14.91
N HIS A 195 15.23 -19.10 13.73
CA HIS A 195 16.42 -18.28 13.44
C HIS A 195 16.19 -16.76 13.61
N LEU A 196 14.96 -16.27 13.47
CA LEU A 196 14.63 -14.85 13.71
C LEU A 196 14.65 -14.54 15.21
N LYS A 197 14.25 -15.48 16.07
CA LYS A 197 14.31 -15.31 17.55
C LYS A 197 15.75 -15.15 18.02
N ASP A 198 16.69 -15.86 17.39
CA ASP A 198 18.11 -15.69 17.69
C ASP A 198 18.70 -14.38 17.15
N LYS A 199 18.22 -13.91 15.99
CA LYS A 199 18.66 -12.65 15.40
C LYS A 199 18.18 -11.42 16.19
N TYR A 200 16.96 -11.46 16.72
CA TYR A 200 16.31 -10.34 17.42
C TYR A 200 16.01 -10.70 18.88
N LYS A 201 17.04 -11.15 19.61
CA LYS A 201 16.92 -11.52 21.04
C LYS A 201 16.44 -10.33 21.88
N GLY A 202 15.55 -10.61 22.82
CA GLY A 202 14.97 -9.60 23.73
C GLY A 202 13.75 -8.86 23.16
N HIS A 203 13.34 -9.17 21.93
CA HIS A 203 12.15 -8.59 21.30
C HIS A 203 11.06 -9.64 21.08
N ASN A 204 9.81 -9.19 21.05
CA ASN A 204 8.71 -10.03 20.60
C ASN A 204 8.63 -9.94 19.07
N ILE A 205 8.47 -11.09 18.41
CA ILE A 205 8.48 -11.19 16.95
C ILE A 205 7.20 -11.85 16.48
N TYR A 206 6.49 -11.17 15.59
CA TYR A 206 5.22 -11.59 15.02
C TYR A 206 5.29 -11.63 13.49
N SER A 207 4.47 -12.48 12.88
CA SER A 207 4.09 -12.33 11.48
C SER A 207 2.75 -11.61 11.39
N ILE A 208 2.37 -11.18 10.18
CA ILE A 208 1.04 -10.64 9.93
C ILE A 208 0.21 -11.71 9.21
N GLU A 209 -0.92 -12.10 9.79
CA GLU A 209 -1.91 -12.99 9.19
C GLU A 209 -3.00 -12.16 8.51
N ILE A 210 -3.38 -12.55 7.28
CA ILE A 210 -4.53 -12.00 6.56
C ILE A 210 -5.67 -13.00 6.72
N LYS A 211 -6.84 -12.53 7.14
CA LYS A 211 -8.10 -13.26 7.10
C LYS A 211 -9.09 -12.52 6.22
N THR A 212 -9.89 -13.26 5.46
CA THR A 212 -10.97 -12.69 4.64
C THR A 212 -12.29 -13.29 5.12
N SER A 213 -13.17 -12.46 5.65
CA SER A 213 -14.52 -12.85 6.03
C SER A 213 -15.46 -12.58 4.86
N GLU A 214 -15.48 -13.43 3.83
CA GLU A 214 -16.61 -13.37 2.91
C GLU A 214 -17.16 -14.72 2.45
N THR A 215 -18.43 -14.84 2.80
CA THR A 215 -19.45 -15.85 2.56
C THR A 215 -20.09 -15.67 1.18
N THR A 216 -19.36 -15.18 0.17
CA THR A 216 -19.89 -14.89 -1.19
C THR A 216 -19.66 -16.04 -2.17
N GLY A 217 -19.53 -17.29 -1.67
CA GLY A 217 -19.28 -18.47 -2.50
C GLY A 217 -17.84 -18.58 -3.03
N LEU A 218 -16.94 -17.67 -2.63
CA LEU A 218 -15.56 -17.61 -3.08
C LEU A 218 -14.55 -18.28 -2.11
N GLY A 219 -15.00 -18.72 -0.93
CA GLY A 219 -14.20 -19.45 0.05
C GLY A 219 -13.39 -18.55 1.00
N GLU A 220 -13.00 -19.07 2.17
CA GLU A 220 -12.09 -18.37 3.08
C GLU A 220 -10.65 -18.34 2.54
N GLY A 221 -9.88 -17.29 2.84
CA GLY A 221 -8.44 -17.23 2.57
C GLY A 221 -8.08 -16.92 1.12
N ILE A 222 -8.91 -16.13 0.42
CA ILE A 222 -8.66 -15.81 -0.99
C ILE A 222 -7.49 -14.85 -1.14
N ILE A 223 -7.42 -13.81 -0.30
CA ILE A 223 -6.30 -12.88 -0.26
C ILE A 223 -5.23 -13.43 0.68
N LYS A 224 -3.99 -13.49 0.20
CA LYS A 224 -2.79 -13.85 0.96
C LYS A 224 -1.66 -12.86 0.71
N TRP A 225 -0.58 -12.98 1.48
CA TRP A 225 0.68 -12.36 1.08
C TRP A 225 1.20 -13.01 -0.20
N ALA A 226 1.84 -12.23 -1.07
CA ALA A 226 2.56 -12.78 -2.21
C ALA A 226 3.63 -13.77 -1.75
N ASP A 227 3.91 -14.82 -2.54
CA ASP A 227 4.73 -15.95 -2.07
C ASP A 227 6.16 -15.54 -1.64
N ASN A 228 6.66 -14.42 -2.20
CA ASN A 228 7.97 -13.83 -1.90
C ASN A 228 7.91 -12.66 -0.90
N PHE A 229 6.77 -12.42 -0.25
CA PHE A 229 6.59 -11.37 0.75
C PHE A 229 6.09 -11.98 2.06
N LYS A 230 6.90 -11.86 3.11
CA LYS A 230 6.62 -12.46 4.43
C LYS A 230 6.85 -11.42 5.51
N PRO A 231 5.83 -10.63 5.86
CA PRO A 231 6.01 -9.53 6.78
C PRO A 231 6.32 -10.02 8.19
N ILE A 232 7.31 -9.38 8.81
CA ILE A 232 7.84 -9.63 10.15
C ILE A 232 7.68 -8.34 10.96
N VAL A 233 7.09 -8.45 12.14
CA VAL A 233 6.90 -7.33 13.07
C VAL A 233 7.74 -7.58 14.31
N ILE A 234 8.53 -6.59 14.70
CA ILE A 234 9.34 -6.57 15.91
C ILE A 234 8.76 -5.53 16.85
N VAL A 235 8.49 -5.95 18.08
CA VAL A 235 8.06 -5.09 19.20
C VAL A 235 9.20 -4.94 20.18
#